data_AF-A0A3P1B491-F1
#
_entry.id   AF-A0A3P1B491-F1
#
_cell.length_a   1.000
_cell.length_b   1.000
_cell.length_c   1.000
_cell.angle_alpha   90.00
_cell.angle_beta   90.00
_cell.angle_gamma   90.00
#
_symmetry.space_group_name_H-M   'P 1'
#
loop_
_entity.id
_entity.type
_entity.pdbx_description
1 polymer ?
#
loop_
_entity_poly.entity_id
_entity_poly.type
_entity_poly.pdbx_seq_one_letter_code
_entity_poly.pdbx_strand_id
1 'polypeptide(L)' 'MSTIELKKELKNYIDDGDDKFIKIFYEMAKAYMLQRDKDKMIAEGEKDIKNGQTFTLEEAKEIMKKWNP' A
#
# COMPACT_ATOMS: atom_id res chain seq x y z
N MET A 1 19.33 -17.87 2.14
CA MET A 1 19.05 -17.38 0.78
C MET A 1 19.02 -15.87 0.80
N SER A 2 19.83 -15.21 -0.01
CA SER A 2 19.88 -13.75 -0.15
C SER A 2 18.67 -13.23 -0.91
N THR A 3 18.39 -11.93 -0.80
CA THR A 3 17.33 -11.27 -1.58
C THR A 3 17.54 -11.42 -3.09
N ILE A 4 18.79 -11.49 -3.54
CA ILE A 4 19.12 -11.68 -4.97
C ILE A 4 18.73 -13.08 -5.43
N GLU A 5 19.02 -14.09 -4.61
CA GLU A 5 18.65 -15.48 -4.89
C GLU A 5 17.12 -15.66 -4.90
N LEU A 6 16.42 -15.08 -3.93
CA LEU A 6 14.95 -15.11 -3.88
C LEU A 6 14.30 -14.46 -5.11
N LYS A 7 14.84 -13.32 -5.58
CA LYS A 7 14.34 -12.66 -6.79
C LYS A 7 14.51 -13.53 -8.03
N LYS A 8 15.63 -14.26 -8.14
CA LYS A 8 15.89 -15.18 -9.25
C LYS A 8 14.93 -16.37 -9.20
N GLU A 9 14.76 -16.96 -8.03
CA GLU A 9 13.86 -18.11 -7.85
C GLU A 9 12.40 -17.75 -8.13
N LEU A 10 11.92 -16.59 -7.65
CA LEU A 10 10.59 -16.09 -7.97
C LEU A 10 10.39 -15.87 -9.46
N LYS A 11 11.41 -15.35 -10.16
CA LYS A 11 11.34 -15.20 -11.61
C LYS A 11 11.16 -16.56 -12.29
N ASN A 12 11.92 -17.58 -11.88
CA ASN A 12 11.79 -18.92 -12.44
C ASN A 12 10.38 -19.49 -12.22
N TYR A 13 9.79 -19.31 -11.02
CA TYR A 13 8.40 -19.74 -10.78
C TYR A 13 7.39 -19.02 -11.67
N ILE A 14 7.62 -17.75 -12.01
CA ILE A 14 6.78 -17.00 -12.93
C ILE A 14 6.96 -17.50 -14.37
N ASP A 15 8.19 -17.80 -14.78
CA ASP A 15 8.49 -18.27 -16.13
C ASP A 15 7.96 -19.70 -16.38
N ASP A 16 7.98 -20.56 -15.36
CA ASP A 16 7.55 -21.97 -15.44
C ASP A 16 6.08 -22.21 -15.03
N GLY A 17 5.46 -21.23 -14.39
CA GLY A 17 4.13 -21.35 -13.79
C GLY A 17 3.00 -21.41 -14.81
N ASP A 18 1.95 -22.19 -14.52
CA ASP A 18 0.75 -22.23 -15.35
C ASP A 18 -0.13 -20.97 -15.18
N ASP A 19 -1.06 -20.75 -16.10
CA ASP A 19 -1.97 -19.59 -16.08
C ASP A 19 -2.67 -19.38 -14.73
N LYS A 20 -2.99 -20.48 -14.03
CA LYS A 20 -3.67 -20.43 -12.74
C LYS A 20 -2.72 -19.91 -11.66
N PHE A 21 -1.51 -20.44 -11.60
CA PHE A 21 -0.46 -19.98 -10.69
C PHE A 21 -0.17 -18.49 -10.90
N ILE A 22 0.03 -18.07 -12.14
CA ILE A 22 0.36 -16.66 -12.46
C ILE A 22 -0.74 -15.72 -11.99
N LYS A 23 -2.01 -16.06 -12.22
CA LYS A 23 -3.15 -15.24 -11.75
C LYS A 23 -3.19 -15.12 -10.24
N ILE A 24 -3.01 -16.23 -9.52
CA ILE A 24 -3.02 -16.22 -8.05
C ILE A 24 -1.83 -15.42 -7.52
N PHE A 25 -0.64 -15.64 -8.08
CA PHE A 25 0.58 -14.92 -7.70
C PHE A 25 0.42 -13.41 -7.89
N TYR A 26 -0.13 -12.99 -9.03
CA TYR A 26 -0.41 -11.59 -9.31
C TYR A 26 -1.35 -10.95 -8.29
N GLU A 27 -2.48 -11.60 -7.97
CA GLU A 27 -3.44 -11.06 -6.98
C GLU A 27 -2.82 -10.96 -5.58
N MET A 28 -2.01 -11.93 -5.17
CA MET A 28 -1.28 -11.86 -3.89
C MET A 28 -0.29 -10.70 -3.86
N ALA A 29 0.53 -10.54 -4.90
CA ALA A 29 1.49 -9.45 -5.00
C ALA A 29 0.79 -8.08 -5.00
N LYS A 30 -0.31 -7.96 -5.74
CA LYS A 30 -1.13 -6.74 -5.79
C LYS A 30 -1.73 -6.40 -4.42
N ALA A 31 -2.28 -7.39 -3.72
CA ALA A 31 -2.85 -7.20 -2.38
C ALA A 31 -1.78 -6.72 -1.38
N TYR A 32 -0.59 -7.33 -1.40
CA TYR A 32 0.54 -6.90 -0.56
C TYR A 32 0.95 -5.44 -0.83
N MET A 33 1.09 -5.07 -2.11
CA MET A 33 1.49 -3.72 -2.50
C MET A 33 0.45 -2.69 -2.04
N LEU A 34 -0.84 -2.98 -2.22
CA LEU A 34 -1.92 -2.12 -1.75
C LEU A 34 -1.93 -1.97 -0.22
N GLN A 35 -1.71 -3.07 0.51
CA GLN A 35 -1.66 -3.03 1.97
C GLN A 35 -0.47 -2.18 2.45
N ARG A 36 0.71 -2.37 1.87
CA ARG A 36 1.91 -1.59 2.19
C ARG A 36 1.67 -0.09 2.00
N ASP A 37 1.00 0.29 0.92
CA ASP A 37 0.72 1.71 0.64
C ASP A 37 -0.27 2.29 1.66
N LYS A 38 -1.28 1.52 2.08
CA LYS A 38 -2.19 1.90 3.18
C LYS A 38 -1.46 2.04 4.51
N ASP A 39 -0.59 1.10 4.85
CA ASP A 39 0.18 1.13 6.09
C ASP A 39 1.08 2.37 6.13
N LYS A 40 1.65 2.76 4.98
CA LYS A 40 2.40 4.00 4.85
C LYS A 40 1.54 5.24 5.13
N MET A 41 0.34 5.31 4.54
CA MET A 41 -0.61 6.41 4.80
C MET A 41 -1.01 6.51 6.27
N ILE A 42 -1.22 5.35 6.93
CA ILE A 42 -1.52 5.30 8.36
C ILE A 42 -0.34 5.83 9.18
N ALA A 43 0.88 5.36 8.89
CA ALA A 43 2.07 5.81 9.61
C ALA A 43 2.35 7.32 9.43
N GLU A 44 2.08 7.86 8.25
CA GLU A 44 2.13 9.31 7.99
C GLU A 44 1.10 10.05 8.84
N GLY A 45 -0.17 9.59 8.85
CA GLY A 45 -1.22 10.19 9.68
C GLY A 45 -0.93 10.12 11.18
N GLU A 46 -0.39 9.00 11.67
CA GLU A 46 0.03 8.86 13.07
C GLU A 46 1.14 9.83 13.45
N LYS A 47 2.07 10.09 12.52
CA LYS A 47 3.14 11.07 12.73
C LYS A 47 2.58 12.50 12.77
N ASP A 48 1.66 12.83 11.88
CA ASP A 48 1.03 14.15 11.83
C ASP A 48 0.24 14.42 13.13
N ILE A 49 -0.50 13.44 13.63
CA ILE A 49 -1.20 13.52 14.92
C ILE A 49 -0.21 13.77 16.06
N LYS A 50 0.89 13.00 16.13
CA LYS A 50 1.92 13.18 17.17
C LYS A 50 2.57 14.56 17.13
N ASN A 51 2.70 15.15 15.94
CA ASN A 51 3.27 16.47 15.75
C ASN A 51 2.26 17.62 15.93
N GLY A 52 0.98 17.31 16.21
CA GLY A 52 -0.09 18.31 16.26
C GLY A 52 -0.43 18.92 14.91
N GLN A 53 -0.03 18.28 13.81
CA GLN A 53 -0.32 18.68 12.42
C GLN A 53 -1.73 18.21 12.03
N THR A 54 -2.71 18.57 12.86
CA THR A 54 -4.11 18.15 12.75
C THR A 54 -5.00 19.36 12.54
N PHE A 55 -6.08 19.19 11.78
CA PHE A 55 -7.12 20.20 11.69
C PHE A 55 -7.99 20.22 12.95
N THR A 56 -8.34 21.40 13.41
CA THR A 56 -9.43 21.60 14.37
C THR A 56 -10.77 21.24 13.74
N LEU A 57 -11.79 21.07 14.58
CA LEU A 57 -13.15 20.80 14.11
C LEU A 57 -13.71 21.92 13.21
N GLU A 58 -13.31 23.17 13.45
CA GLU A 58 -13.74 24.31 12.63
C GLU A 58 -13.08 24.29 11.24
N GLU A 59 -11.77 24.06 11.19
CA GLU A 59 -11.04 23.91 9.92
C GLU A 59 -11.57 22.73 9.09
N ALA A 60 -11.85 21.60 9.74
CA ALA A 60 -12.43 20.44 9.07
C ALA A 60 -13.80 20.75 8.44
N LYS A 61 -14.66 21.52 9.12
CA LYS A 61 -15.96 21.96 8.57
C LYS A 61 -15.79 22.86 7.35
N GLU A 62 -14.80 23.75 7.34
CA GLU A 62 -14.52 24.61 6.19
C GLU A 62 -13.97 23.84 4.99
N ILE A 63 -13.12 22.83 5.23
CA ILE A 63 -12.66 21.92 4.17
C ILE A 63 -13.85 21.17 3.56
N MET A 64 -14.73 20.60 4.39
CA MET A 64 -15.91 19.88 3.92
C MET A 64 -16.85 20.76 3.09
N LYS A 65 -17.07 22.01 3.47
CA LYS A 65 -17.91 22.95 2.71
C LYS A 65 -17.36 23.25 1.31
N LYS A 66 -16.03 23.20 1.15
CA LYS A 66 -15.33 23.48 -0.12
C LYS A 66 -15.17 22.23 -0.98
N TRP A 67 -15.44 21.05 -0.43
CA TRP A 67 -15.34 19.80 -1.17
C TRP A 67 -16.56 19.67 -2.09
N ASN A 68 -16.36 19.92 -3.39
CA ASN A 68 -17.38 19.70 -4.40
C ASN A 68 -17.18 18.28 -4.98
N PRO A 69 -18.14 17.35 -4.78
CA PRO A 69 -18.02 15.97 -5.27
C PRO A 69 -18.01 15.87 -6.80
#